data_AF-A0AAV2IER1-F1
#
_entry.id   AF-A0AAV2IER1-F1
#
_cell.length_a   1.000
_cell.length_b   1.000
_cell.length_c   1.000
_cell.angle_alpha   90.00
_cell.angle_beta   90.00
_cell.angle_gamma   90.00
#
_symmetry.space_group_name_H-M   'P 1'
#
loop_
_entity.id
_entity.type
_entity.pdbx_description
1 polymer ?
#
loop_
_entity_poly.entity_id
_entity_poly.type
_entity_poly.pdbx_seq_one_letter_code
_entity_poly.pdbx_strand_id
1 'polypeptide(L)'
;KIIYKFEYLPAGLFNRAQVRLHQFSDSSVMWKKGFMLKKNNHRALLLQTSNTEVVVTARGYKPENTIFLVHEVFECLIADSYSGVAYDFSIPCADCVAEFTIDPCMFSAAKIKRAFELKAPFLQCDKNFHIISIPEILASLPPDANADFDEHLGRSVRELQELEETVAVQVFYIYTQRNIPDLSNAEKVVNPIHILEDIRTAGHSVSYCDDPDTANMESLTVSIKSAQVIVVAISDEFVASQKCRDLIIFIKQTLHKNLVLVAIGSTLSWQEKDINLVLADEVFVKLTQIERYGSKIHELIEAIQTRKQKKKILYPECFISYCWANSKTAVDLGSATKEGALGWGDPRKIKELLQSKGISCWLDVEQMGQEGFFEDIAEGLRKAKVMVACVSDEYANSKNCRMEFRFAVTTLKIPTILAVVGTGYNWERSEVRFQTV
;
A
#
# COMPACT_ATOMS: atom_id res chain seq x y z
N LYS A 1 -0.96 16.78 -10.99
CA LYS A 1 -0.19 18.02 -11.26
C LYS A 1 -0.69 19.07 -10.29
N ILE A 2 0.17 19.85 -9.63
CA ILE A 2 -0.19 20.99 -8.77
C ILE A 2 0.65 22.20 -9.18
N ILE A 3 0.07 23.39 -9.11
CA ILE A 3 0.77 24.66 -9.32
C ILE A 3 0.71 25.46 -8.03
N TYR A 4 1.86 25.73 -7.44
CA TYR A 4 2.00 26.63 -6.29
C TYR A 4 2.25 28.05 -6.79
N LYS A 5 1.50 29.00 -6.25
CA LYS A 5 1.59 30.44 -6.54
C LYS A 5 1.87 31.19 -5.24
N PHE A 6 3.12 31.61 -5.09
CA PHE A 6 3.59 32.40 -3.97
C PHE A 6 3.43 33.89 -4.27
N GLU A 7 3.04 34.69 -3.28
CA GLU A 7 3.13 36.17 -3.41
C GLU A 7 4.58 36.59 -3.66
N TYR A 8 5.50 35.92 -2.96
CA TYR A 8 6.94 35.97 -3.17
C TYR A 8 7.53 34.61 -2.82
N LEU A 9 8.32 34.01 -3.73
CA LEU A 9 9.02 32.76 -3.44
C LEU A 9 10.33 33.07 -2.68
N PRO A 10 10.47 32.66 -1.41
CA PRO A 10 11.67 32.93 -0.64
C PRO A 10 12.93 32.36 -1.27
N ALA A 11 13.99 33.17 -1.29
CA ALA A 11 15.29 32.71 -1.76
C ALA A 11 15.74 31.47 -0.98
N GLY A 12 16.05 30.40 -1.70
CA GLY A 12 16.48 29.13 -1.12
C GLY A 12 15.38 28.20 -0.65
N LEU A 13 14.09 28.59 -0.63
CA LEU A 13 13.00 27.66 -0.27
C LEU A 13 12.99 26.45 -1.21
N PHE A 14 13.03 26.71 -2.51
CA PHE A 14 13.09 25.65 -3.53
C PHE A 14 14.33 24.77 -3.36
N ASN A 15 15.51 25.35 -3.15
CA ASN A 15 16.75 24.59 -2.95
C ASN A 15 16.70 23.72 -1.69
N ARG A 16 16.14 24.24 -0.59
CA ARG A 16 15.95 23.47 0.65
C ARG A 16 14.95 22.34 0.45
N ALA A 17 13.89 22.57 -0.33
CA ALA A 17 12.94 21.53 -0.70
C ALA A 17 13.62 20.43 -1.53
N GLN A 18 14.50 20.77 -2.47
CA GLN A 18 15.30 19.79 -3.24
C GLN A 18 16.16 18.92 -2.31
N VAL A 19 16.90 19.53 -1.38
CA VAL A 19 17.76 18.81 -0.43
C VAL A 19 16.95 17.88 0.46
N ARG A 20 15.80 18.35 0.98
CA ARG A 20 14.96 17.53 1.86
C ARG A 20 14.29 16.40 1.09
N LEU A 21 13.78 16.65 -0.11
CA LEU A 21 13.18 15.62 -0.96
C LEU A 21 14.19 14.59 -1.46
N HIS A 22 15.47 14.95 -1.59
CA HIS A 22 16.53 14.00 -1.96
C HIS A 22 16.61 12.81 -1.00
N GLN A 23 16.45 13.08 0.30
CA GLN A 23 16.55 12.05 1.34
C GLN A 23 15.47 10.97 1.18
N PHE A 24 14.38 11.28 0.47
CA PHE A 24 13.27 10.37 0.23
C PHE A 24 13.32 9.65 -1.13
N SER A 25 14.31 9.94 -1.99
CA SER A 25 14.43 9.39 -3.35
C SER A 25 15.52 8.33 -3.46
N ASP A 26 15.25 7.24 -4.19
CA ASP A 26 16.26 6.22 -4.53
C ASP A 26 17.24 6.75 -5.59
N SER A 27 16.72 7.56 -6.51
CA SER A 27 17.50 8.26 -7.52
C SER A 27 16.88 9.63 -7.79
N SER A 28 17.72 10.64 -7.96
CA SER A 28 17.25 11.99 -8.24
C SER A 28 18.16 12.72 -9.21
N VAL A 29 17.59 13.68 -9.93
CA VAL A 29 18.32 14.60 -10.79
C VAL A 29 17.96 16.01 -10.35
N MET A 30 18.96 16.81 -9.99
CA MET A 30 18.78 18.18 -9.51
C MET A 30 19.44 19.18 -10.45
N TRP A 31 18.76 20.31 -10.68
CA TRP A 31 19.34 21.48 -11.30
C TRP A 31 18.71 22.75 -10.71
N LYS A 32 19.23 23.92 -11.07
CA LYS A 32 18.89 25.21 -10.44
C LYS A 32 17.39 25.52 -10.39
N LYS A 33 16.62 25.07 -11.38
CA LYS A 33 15.17 25.36 -11.51
C LYS A 33 14.32 24.09 -11.54
N GLY A 34 14.87 22.94 -11.19
CA GLY A 34 14.10 21.72 -11.27
C GLY A 34 14.70 20.54 -10.56
N PHE A 35 13.82 19.60 -10.24
CA PHE A 35 14.14 18.42 -9.46
C PHE A 35 13.27 17.26 -9.92
N MET A 36 13.92 16.18 -10.34
CA MET A 36 13.26 14.93 -10.67
C MET A 36 13.52 13.94 -9.54
N LEU A 37 12.45 13.52 -8.88
CA LEU A 37 12.44 12.48 -7.86
C LEU A 37 11.96 11.18 -8.48
N LYS A 38 12.71 10.10 -8.26
CA LYS A 38 12.29 8.73 -8.55
C LYS A 38 12.41 7.89 -7.29
N LYS A 39 11.29 7.28 -6.90
CA LYS A 39 11.22 6.33 -5.78
C LYS A 39 10.34 5.15 -6.22
N ASN A 40 10.87 3.94 -6.19
CA ASN A 40 10.19 2.75 -6.72
C ASN A 40 9.68 2.98 -8.17
N ASN A 41 8.36 2.87 -8.37
CA ASN A 41 7.65 3.11 -9.63
C ASN A 41 7.04 4.52 -9.74
N HIS A 42 7.26 5.39 -8.77
CA HIS A 42 6.75 6.75 -8.76
C HIS A 42 7.82 7.73 -9.26
N ARG A 43 7.38 8.71 -10.06
CA ARG A 43 8.21 9.77 -10.60
C ARG A 43 7.53 11.10 -10.35
N ALA A 44 8.26 12.05 -9.76
CA ALA A 44 7.78 13.41 -9.60
C ALA A 44 8.78 14.41 -10.17
N LEU A 45 8.27 15.36 -10.93
CA LEU A 45 9.01 16.48 -11.50
C LEU A 45 8.53 17.77 -10.84
N LEU A 46 9.45 18.44 -10.16
CA LEU A 46 9.26 19.76 -9.59
C LEU A 46 10.02 20.76 -10.47
N LEU A 47 9.35 21.82 -10.89
CA LEU A 47 9.92 22.86 -11.75
C LEU A 47 9.58 24.23 -11.19
N GLN A 48 10.60 25.05 -10.98
CA GLN A 48 10.42 26.47 -10.72
C GLN A 48 10.28 27.20 -12.07
N THR A 49 9.05 27.54 -12.45
CA THR A 49 8.75 28.23 -13.72
C THR A 49 9.07 29.71 -13.64
N SER A 50 8.82 30.34 -12.48
CA SER A 50 9.05 31.77 -12.26
C SER A 50 9.60 32.06 -10.85
N ASN A 51 9.74 33.34 -10.50
CA ASN A 51 10.12 33.75 -9.13
C ASN A 51 8.94 33.67 -8.14
N THR A 52 7.77 33.23 -8.57
CA THR A 52 6.55 33.13 -7.76
C THR A 52 5.82 31.81 -7.98
N GLU A 53 6.23 30.99 -8.96
CA GLU A 53 5.53 29.76 -9.31
C GLU A 53 6.41 28.53 -9.29
N VAL A 54 5.87 27.47 -8.68
CA VAL A 54 6.46 26.13 -8.68
C VAL A 54 5.42 25.13 -9.16
N VAL A 55 5.77 24.35 -10.17
CA VAL A 55 4.91 23.32 -10.75
C VAL A 55 5.40 21.96 -10.31
N VAL A 56 4.49 21.14 -9.79
CA VAL A 56 4.76 19.78 -9.33
C VAL A 56 3.93 18.80 -10.15
N THR A 57 4.59 17.86 -10.82
CA THR A 57 3.95 16.84 -11.65
C THR A 57 4.36 15.46 -11.17
N ALA A 58 3.43 14.69 -10.62
CA ALA A 58 3.65 13.31 -10.21
C ALA A 58 3.04 12.33 -11.23
N ARG A 59 3.69 11.17 -11.39
CA ARG A 59 3.24 10.00 -12.14
C ARG A 59 3.58 8.75 -11.35
N GLY A 60 2.69 7.76 -11.36
CA GLY A 60 2.85 6.50 -10.63
C GLY A 60 1.49 5.97 -10.20
N TYR A 61 1.50 4.88 -9.44
CA TYR A 61 0.32 4.44 -8.70
C TYR A 61 -0.07 5.56 -7.71
N LYS A 62 -1.36 5.90 -7.55
CA LYS A 62 -1.84 6.99 -6.66
C LYS A 62 -0.90 8.22 -6.59
N PRO A 63 -0.78 9.02 -7.67
CA PRO A 63 0.19 10.12 -7.76
C PRO A 63 -0.04 11.24 -6.72
N GLU A 64 -1.22 11.28 -6.11
CA GLU A 64 -1.59 12.14 -4.98
C GLU A 64 -0.62 11.99 -3.80
N ASN A 65 -0.22 10.77 -3.45
CA ASN A 65 0.69 10.52 -2.33
C ASN A 65 2.05 11.22 -2.50
N THR A 66 2.62 11.18 -3.72
CA THR A 66 3.88 11.89 -4.00
C THR A 66 3.69 13.40 -3.97
N ILE A 67 2.53 13.88 -4.38
CA ILE A 67 2.19 15.31 -4.32
C ILE A 67 2.05 15.76 -2.86
N PHE A 68 1.40 14.97 -2.01
CA PHE A 68 1.24 15.25 -0.58
C PHE A 68 2.58 15.30 0.14
N LEU A 69 3.49 14.36 -0.15
CA LEU A 69 4.87 14.42 0.38
C LEU A 69 5.57 15.72 -0.01
N VAL A 70 5.44 16.15 -1.27
CA VAL A 70 6.03 17.42 -1.72
C VAL A 70 5.39 18.60 -1.01
N HIS A 71 4.06 18.61 -0.89
CA HIS A 71 3.32 19.65 -0.19
C HIS A 71 3.77 19.77 1.28
N GLU A 72 3.88 18.67 1.99
CA GLU A 72 4.34 18.62 3.38
C GLU A 72 5.75 19.17 3.53
N VAL A 73 6.66 18.86 2.60
CA VAL A 73 8.01 19.42 2.63
C VAL A 73 7.99 20.94 2.48
N PHE A 74 7.15 21.49 1.59
CA PHE A 74 6.99 22.93 1.45
C PHE A 74 6.42 23.55 2.73
N GLU A 75 5.35 22.98 3.27
CA GLU A 75 4.71 23.44 4.53
C GLU A 75 5.68 23.43 5.70
N CYS A 76 6.41 22.32 5.90
CA CYS A 76 7.40 22.20 6.95
C CYS A 76 8.50 23.26 6.81
N LEU A 77 9.02 23.47 5.60
CA LEU A 77 10.09 24.44 5.37
C LEU A 77 9.60 25.87 5.60
N ILE A 78 8.38 26.19 5.16
CA ILE A 78 7.77 27.49 5.37
C ILE A 78 7.59 27.72 6.88
N ALA A 79 6.92 26.80 7.59
CA ALA A 79 6.69 26.92 9.03
C ALA A 79 7.99 27.00 9.85
N ASP A 80 9.03 26.25 9.47
CA ASP A 80 10.28 26.18 10.25
C ASP A 80 11.24 27.34 9.98
N SER A 81 11.24 27.89 8.76
CA SER A 81 12.32 28.76 8.28
C SER A 81 11.87 30.11 7.75
N TYR A 82 10.58 30.34 7.52
CA TYR A 82 10.10 31.54 6.84
C TYR A 82 8.84 32.09 7.52
N SER A 83 8.91 33.34 7.98
CA SER A 83 7.76 34.07 8.53
C SER A 83 7.09 34.91 7.44
N GLY A 84 5.76 34.82 7.32
CA GLY A 84 4.97 35.69 6.44
C GLY A 84 4.97 35.28 4.96
N VAL A 85 5.25 34.02 4.64
CA VAL A 85 5.10 33.51 3.27
C VAL A 85 3.63 33.20 3.01
N ALA A 86 3.01 34.00 2.14
CA ALA A 86 1.66 33.75 1.65
C ALA A 86 1.73 33.09 0.26
N TYR A 87 0.94 32.03 0.10
CA TYR A 87 0.82 31.33 -1.17
C TYR A 87 -0.56 30.65 -1.28
N ASP A 88 -0.96 30.38 -2.51
CA ASP A 88 -2.11 29.53 -2.85
C ASP A 88 -1.63 28.46 -3.83
N PHE A 89 -2.36 27.36 -3.95
CA PHE A 89 -2.03 26.32 -4.92
C PHE A 89 -3.26 25.92 -5.71
N SER A 90 -3.04 25.39 -6.91
CA SER A 90 -4.12 25.03 -7.82
C SER A 90 -3.96 23.60 -8.33
N ILE A 91 -5.09 22.91 -8.43
CA ILE A 91 -5.21 21.55 -8.93
C ILE A 91 -6.01 21.52 -10.24
N PRO A 92 -5.69 20.63 -11.19
CA PRO A 92 -6.40 20.55 -12.45
C PRO A 92 -7.79 19.93 -12.28
N CYS A 93 -8.71 20.32 -13.14
CA CYS A 93 -10.00 19.66 -13.34
C CYS A 93 -9.78 18.16 -13.65
N ALA A 94 -10.43 17.29 -12.88
CA ALA A 94 -10.36 15.84 -13.05
C ALA A 94 -10.83 15.40 -14.44
N ASP A 95 -11.95 15.95 -14.91
CA ASP A 95 -12.52 15.63 -16.23
C ASP A 95 -11.64 16.12 -17.38
N CYS A 96 -11.06 17.33 -17.28
CA CYS A 96 -10.12 17.81 -18.28
C CYS A 96 -8.87 16.91 -18.37
N VAL A 97 -8.43 16.35 -17.25
CA VAL A 97 -7.30 15.41 -17.21
C VAL A 97 -7.69 14.06 -17.79
N ALA A 98 -8.91 13.56 -17.49
CA ALA A 98 -9.45 12.32 -18.04
C ALA A 98 -9.62 12.38 -19.57
N GLU A 99 -10.01 13.54 -20.10
CA GLU A 99 -10.11 13.80 -21.54
C GLU A 99 -8.75 14.09 -22.21
N PHE A 100 -7.63 13.97 -21.48
CA PHE A 100 -6.27 14.26 -21.97
C PHE A 100 -6.12 15.66 -22.58
N THR A 101 -6.84 16.65 -22.04
CA THR A 101 -6.74 18.05 -22.49
C THR A 101 -5.32 18.58 -22.23
N ILE A 102 -4.71 19.22 -23.23
CA ILE A 102 -3.33 19.73 -23.16
C ILE A 102 -3.18 20.80 -22.06
N ASP A 103 -4.21 21.64 -21.89
CA ASP A 103 -4.22 22.75 -20.92
C ASP A 103 -5.49 22.72 -20.04
N PRO A 104 -5.55 21.82 -19.05
CA PRO A 104 -6.73 21.65 -18.20
C PRO A 104 -7.03 22.94 -17.41
N CYS A 105 -8.31 23.18 -17.12
CA CYS A 105 -8.68 24.24 -16.18
C CYS A 105 -8.13 23.91 -14.79
N MET A 106 -7.71 24.96 -14.06
CA MET A 106 -7.10 24.83 -12.74
C MET A 106 -8.02 25.49 -11.70
N PHE A 107 -8.31 24.78 -10.62
CA PHE A 107 -9.05 25.31 -9.47
C PHE A 107 -8.08 25.64 -8.34
N SER A 108 -8.18 26.84 -7.79
CA SER A 108 -7.39 27.22 -6.63
C SER A 108 -7.95 26.60 -5.34
N ALA A 109 -7.06 26.24 -4.42
CA ALA A 109 -7.44 25.68 -3.14
C ALA A 109 -8.34 26.65 -2.36
N ALA A 110 -8.02 27.96 -2.38
CA ALA A 110 -8.85 28.98 -1.77
C ALA A 110 -10.29 29.03 -2.36
N LYS A 111 -10.45 28.86 -3.69
CA LYS A 111 -11.77 28.83 -4.34
C LYS A 111 -12.56 27.59 -3.93
N ILE A 112 -11.91 26.42 -3.88
CA ILE A 112 -12.53 25.16 -3.50
C ILE A 112 -12.98 25.20 -2.04
N LYS A 113 -12.11 25.62 -1.12
CA LYS A 113 -12.43 25.75 0.32
C LYS A 113 -13.59 26.72 0.54
N ARG A 114 -13.56 27.90 -0.08
CA ARG A 114 -14.65 28.87 0.00
C ARG A 114 -15.98 28.31 -0.56
N ALA A 115 -15.93 27.55 -1.65
CA ALA A 115 -17.12 26.91 -2.20
C ALA A 115 -17.70 25.85 -1.26
N PHE A 116 -16.84 25.08 -0.58
CA PHE A 116 -17.25 24.14 0.46
C PHE A 116 -17.88 24.82 1.68
N GLU A 117 -17.27 25.90 2.18
CA GLU A 117 -17.82 26.72 3.28
C GLU A 117 -19.21 27.27 2.95
N LEU A 118 -19.41 27.69 1.70
CA LEU A 118 -20.70 28.17 1.18
C LEU A 118 -21.68 27.03 0.83
N LYS A 119 -21.31 25.77 1.08
CA LYS A 119 -22.09 24.57 0.76
C LYS A 119 -22.51 24.48 -0.70
N ALA A 120 -21.65 24.97 -1.60
CA ALA A 120 -21.86 24.81 -3.03
C ALA A 120 -21.78 23.32 -3.40
N PRO A 121 -22.70 22.79 -4.21
CA PRO A 121 -22.70 21.37 -4.58
C PRO A 121 -21.60 21.02 -5.60
N PHE A 122 -21.24 21.96 -6.48
CA PHE A 122 -20.29 21.72 -7.57
C PHE A 122 -19.52 23.00 -7.94
N LEU A 123 -18.40 22.81 -8.64
CA LEU A 123 -17.67 23.86 -9.34
C LEU A 123 -17.70 23.59 -10.84
N GLN A 124 -17.82 24.65 -11.63
CA GLN A 124 -17.73 24.57 -13.07
C GLN A 124 -16.33 25.00 -13.54
N CYS A 125 -15.78 24.22 -14.47
CA CYS A 125 -14.56 24.52 -15.21
C CYS A 125 -14.79 25.70 -16.17
N ASP A 126 -13.96 26.74 -16.11
CA ASP A 126 -14.16 27.95 -16.93
C ASP A 126 -13.88 27.71 -18.43
N LYS A 127 -13.08 26.69 -18.78
CA LYS A 127 -12.65 26.41 -20.16
C LYS A 127 -13.58 25.44 -20.89
N ASN A 128 -13.87 24.31 -20.25
CA ASN A 128 -14.57 23.19 -20.85
C ASN A 128 -15.95 22.94 -20.22
N PHE A 129 -16.38 23.80 -19.29
CA PHE A 129 -17.70 23.76 -18.64
C PHE A 129 -18.05 22.45 -17.91
N HIS A 130 -17.06 21.58 -17.67
CA HIS A 130 -17.17 20.39 -16.81
C HIS A 130 -17.66 20.77 -15.41
N ILE A 131 -18.53 19.94 -14.85
CA ILE A 131 -19.14 20.13 -13.53
C ILE A 131 -18.50 19.12 -12.59
N ILE A 132 -17.76 19.62 -11.60
CA ILE A 132 -17.02 18.80 -10.64
C ILE A 132 -17.67 18.89 -9.28
N SER A 133 -17.89 17.75 -8.66
CA SER A 133 -18.37 17.63 -7.28
C SER A 133 -17.36 18.21 -6.29
N ILE A 134 -17.82 19.08 -5.38
CA ILE A 134 -16.96 19.64 -4.33
C ILE A 134 -16.29 18.56 -3.46
N PRO A 135 -17.01 17.53 -2.97
CA PRO A 135 -16.40 16.42 -2.22
C PRO A 135 -15.27 15.69 -2.97
N GLU A 136 -15.42 15.47 -4.28
CA GLU A 136 -14.42 14.75 -5.08
C GLU A 136 -13.15 15.57 -5.26
N ILE A 137 -13.30 16.87 -5.58
CA ILE A 137 -12.15 17.76 -5.75
C ILE A 137 -11.44 18.04 -4.42
N LEU A 138 -12.19 18.10 -3.31
CA LEU A 138 -11.61 18.19 -1.95
C LEU A 138 -10.76 16.98 -1.61
N ALA A 139 -11.18 15.77 -1.99
CA ALA A 139 -10.40 14.58 -1.70
C ALA A 139 -9.03 14.55 -2.39
N SER A 140 -8.90 15.27 -3.50
CA SER A 140 -7.64 15.43 -4.23
C SER A 140 -6.75 16.58 -3.73
N LEU A 141 -7.25 17.42 -2.81
CA LEU A 141 -6.48 18.52 -2.24
C LEU A 141 -5.50 17.99 -1.17
N PRO A 142 -4.25 18.47 -1.15
CA PRO A 142 -3.38 18.31 0.00
C PRO A 142 -4.06 18.89 1.26
N PRO A 143 -4.02 18.18 2.39
CA PRO A 143 -4.65 18.64 3.63
C PRO A 143 -3.87 19.80 4.24
N ASP A 144 -4.57 20.65 4.98
CA ASP A 144 -3.93 21.74 5.72
C ASP A 144 -3.11 21.19 6.89
N ALA A 145 -1.99 21.87 7.16
CA ALA A 145 -1.06 21.54 8.23
C ALA A 145 -1.78 21.54 9.60
N ASN A 146 -2.23 20.36 10.04
CA ASN A 146 -2.18 19.79 11.39
C ASN A 146 -3.39 18.94 11.81
N ALA A 147 -4.51 18.92 11.07
CA ALA A 147 -5.71 18.17 11.49
C ALA A 147 -6.30 17.23 10.41
N ASP A 148 -6.33 17.65 9.14
CA ASP A 148 -7.01 16.87 8.08
C ASP A 148 -6.16 15.75 7.48
N PHE A 149 -4.84 15.76 7.68
CA PHE A 149 -3.96 14.71 7.16
C PHE A 149 -4.25 13.35 7.80
N ASP A 150 -4.53 13.31 9.11
CA ASP A 150 -4.84 12.07 9.82
C ASP A 150 -6.18 11.47 9.37
N GLU A 151 -7.17 12.32 9.07
CA GLU A 151 -8.48 11.90 8.59
C GLU A 151 -8.44 11.46 7.12
N HIS A 152 -7.72 12.17 6.25
CA HIS A 152 -7.50 11.78 4.86
C HIS A 152 -6.62 10.54 4.71
N LEU A 153 -5.60 10.37 5.56
CA LEU A 153 -4.76 9.18 5.60
C LEU A 153 -5.57 7.99 6.12
N GLY A 154 -6.33 8.19 7.21
CA GLY A 154 -7.25 7.20 7.75
C GLY A 154 -8.29 6.77 6.71
N ARG A 155 -8.82 7.71 5.94
CA ARG A 155 -9.76 7.46 4.84
C ARG A 155 -9.10 6.77 3.66
N SER A 156 -7.90 7.18 3.23
CA SER A 156 -7.16 6.54 2.13
C SER A 156 -6.77 5.10 2.46
N VAL A 157 -6.41 4.83 3.73
CA VAL A 157 -6.11 3.49 4.24
C VAL A 157 -7.37 2.64 4.32
N ARG A 158 -8.50 3.21 4.77
CA ARG A 158 -9.80 2.52 4.76
C ARG A 158 -10.31 2.23 3.35
N GLU A 159 -10.17 3.19 2.43
CA GLU A 159 -10.54 3.03 1.02
C GLU A 159 -9.62 2.01 0.31
N LEU A 160 -8.33 1.94 0.66
CA LEU A 160 -7.44 0.85 0.23
C LEU A 160 -7.92 -0.52 0.76
N GLN A 161 -8.36 -0.60 2.02
CA GLN A 161 -8.90 -1.82 2.61
C GLN A 161 -10.22 -2.25 1.95
N GLU A 162 -11.14 -1.31 1.74
CA GLU A 162 -12.41 -1.57 1.07
C GLU A 162 -12.20 -1.95 -0.40
N LEU A 163 -11.24 -1.34 -1.11
CA LEU A 163 -10.91 -1.73 -2.48
C LEU A 163 -10.21 -3.10 -2.55
N GLU A 164 -9.30 -3.42 -1.63
CA GLU A 164 -8.67 -4.75 -1.56
C GLU A 164 -9.68 -5.86 -1.24
N GLU A 165 -10.67 -5.60 -0.39
CA GLU A 165 -11.69 -6.57 -0.01
C GLU A 165 -12.83 -6.67 -1.03
N THR A 166 -13.21 -5.57 -1.68
CA THR A 166 -14.38 -5.52 -2.57
C THR A 166 -14.04 -5.80 -4.04
N VAL A 167 -12.78 -5.59 -4.48
CA VAL A 167 -12.37 -5.70 -5.91
C VAL A 167 -11.42 -6.88 -6.20
N ALA A 168 -10.83 -7.52 -5.19
CA ALA A 168 -9.92 -8.63 -5.44
C ALA A 168 -10.67 -9.89 -5.91
N VAL A 169 -10.36 -10.33 -7.13
CA VAL A 169 -10.65 -11.70 -7.57
C VAL A 169 -10.01 -12.64 -6.55
N GLN A 170 -10.82 -13.31 -5.74
CA GLN A 170 -10.29 -14.16 -4.67
C GLN A 170 -9.70 -15.45 -5.25
N VAL A 171 -10.28 -15.96 -6.34
CA VAL A 171 -9.87 -17.19 -7.00
C VAL A 171 -9.84 -16.98 -8.51
N PHE A 172 -8.74 -17.35 -9.16
CA PHE A 172 -8.66 -17.42 -10.62
C PHE A 172 -8.64 -18.89 -11.04
N TYR A 173 -9.66 -19.32 -11.79
CA TYR A 173 -9.85 -20.71 -12.21
C TYR A 173 -9.47 -20.91 -13.69
N ILE A 174 -8.56 -21.83 -13.98
CA ILE A 174 -8.07 -22.09 -15.33
C ILE A 174 -8.44 -23.52 -15.72
N TYR A 175 -9.09 -23.69 -16.87
CA TYR A 175 -9.37 -24.99 -17.47
C TYR A 175 -9.30 -24.88 -19.00
N THR A 176 -9.38 -26.00 -19.71
CA THR A 176 -9.52 -26.01 -21.18
C THR A 176 -10.91 -26.49 -21.59
N GLN A 177 -11.52 -25.86 -22.58
CA GLN A 177 -12.81 -26.25 -23.16
C GLN A 177 -12.80 -27.70 -23.67
N ARG A 178 -11.64 -28.25 -24.01
CA ARG A 178 -11.48 -29.66 -24.42
C ARG A 178 -11.82 -30.66 -23.30
N ASN A 179 -11.94 -30.20 -22.05
CA ASN A 179 -12.39 -31.03 -20.93
C ASN A 179 -13.88 -30.93 -20.64
N ILE A 180 -14.65 -30.15 -21.41
CA ILE A 180 -16.11 -30.15 -21.30
C ILE A 180 -16.61 -31.45 -21.95
N PRO A 181 -17.28 -32.35 -21.20
CA PRO A 181 -17.71 -33.63 -21.74
C PRO A 181 -18.87 -33.45 -22.74
N ASP A 182 -18.82 -34.20 -23.83
CA ASP A 182 -19.96 -34.36 -24.75
C ASP A 182 -21.14 -35.06 -24.05
N LEU A 183 -22.35 -34.93 -24.62
CA LEU A 183 -23.60 -35.53 -24.12
C LEU A 183 -23.49 -37.02 -23.79
N SER A 184 -22.62 -37.76 -24.48
CA SER A 184 -22.39 -39.20 -24.27
C SER A 184 -21.48 -39.53 -23.06
N ASN A 185 -20.70 -38.56 -22.57
CA ASN A 185 -19.72 -38.72 -21.50
C ASN A 185 -20.02 -37.85 -20.27
N ALA A 186 -21.12 -37.10 -20.28
CA ALA A 186 -21.54 -36.20 -19.19
C ALA A 186 -21.69 -36.90 -17.82
N GLU A 187 -22.02 -38.20 -17.81
CA GLU A 187 -22.16 -39.00 -16.59
C GLU A 187 -20.86 -39.74 -16.18
N LYS A 188 -19.77 -39.59 -16.94
CA LYS A 188 -18.51 -40.33 -16.73
C LYS A 188 -17.34 -39.46 -16.32
N VAL A 189 -17.35 -38.18 -16.68
CA VAL A 189 -16.26 -37.24 -16.40
C VAL A 189 -16.81 -35.99 -15.75
N VAL A 190 -16.08 -35.45 -14.78
CA VAL A 190 -16.45 -34.22 -14.09
C VAL A 190 -16.37 -33.03 -15.03
N ASN A 191 -17.45 -32.24 -15.12
CA ASN A 191 -17.49 -31.02 -15.90
C ASN A 191 -16.76 -29.88 -15.14
N PRO A 192 -15.74 -29.24 -15.75
CA PRO A 192 -15.05 -28.09 -15.16
C PRO A 192 -15.96 -26.93 -14.76
N ILE A 193 -17.10 -26.77 -15.43
CA ILE A 193 -18.08 -25.71 -15.18
C ILE A 193 -18.76 -25.91 -13.83
N HIS A 194 -19.07 -27.16 -13.44
CA HIS A 194 -19.69 -27.43 -12.14
C HIS A 194 -18.74 -27.06 -10.99
N ILE A 195 -17.44 -27.28 -11.16
CA ILE A 195 -16.42 -26.86 -10.19
C ILE A 195 -16.43 -25.33 -10.04
N LEU A 196 -16.54 -24.59 -11.14
CA LEU A 196 -16.64 -23.13 -11.11
C LEU A 196 -17.89 -22.66 -10.36
N GLU A 197 -19.04 -23.29 -10.61
CA GLU A 197 -20.31 -22.97 -9.95
C GLU A 197 -20.29 -23.30 -8.46
N ASP A 198 -19.69 -24.43 -8.07
CA ASP A 198 -19.56 -24.82 -6.66
C ASP A 198 -18.64 -23.89 -5.88
N ILE A 199 -17.53 -23.43 -6.47
CA ILE A 199 -16.65 -22.43 -5.85
C ILE A 199 -17.40 -21.09 -5.67
N ARG A 200 -18.24 -20.69 -6.63
CA ARG A 200 -19.09 -19.49 -6.52
C ARG A 200 -20.15 -19.65 -5.44
N THR A 201 -20.79 -20.83 -5.37
CA THR A 201 -21.82 -21.15 -4.37
C THR A 201 -21.24 -21.17 -2.96
N ALA A 202 -19.97 -21.56 -2.82
CA ALA A 202 -19.21 -21.45 -1.57
C ALA A 202 -18.87 -19.99 -1.15
N GLY A 203 -19.36 -18.98 -1.88
CA GLY A 203 -19.22 -17.56 -1.53
C GLY A 203 -17.88 -16.93 -1.95
N HIS A 204 -17.18 -17.50 -2.93
CA HIS A 204 -15.92 -16.95 -3.44
C HIS A 204 -16.12 -16.15 -4.73
N SER A 205 -15.46 -15.00 -4.86
CA SER A 205 -15.38 -14.25 -6.12
C SER A 205 -14.39 -14.95 -7.07
N VAL A 206 -14.90 -15.50 -8.18
CA VAL A 206 -14.13 -16.31 -9.13
C VAL A 206 -14.15 -15.71 -10.53
N SER A 207 -12.96 -15.41 -11.06
CA SER A 207 -12.74 -15.21 -12.50
C SER A 207 -12.16 -16.48 -13.11
N TYR A 208 -12.35 -16.68 -14.41
CA TYR A 208 -11.91 -17.91 -15.07
C TYR A 208 -11.32 -17.67 -16.45
N CYS A 209 -10.53 -18.64 -16.92
CA CYS A 209 -10.08 -18.78 -18.29
C CYS A 209 -10.36 -20.21 -18.75
N ASP A 210 -11.19 -20.35 -19.76
CA ASP A 210 -11.68 -21.62 -20.30
C ASP A 210 -10.91 -22.06 -21.56
N ASP A 211 -10.21 -21.15 -22.23
CA ASP A 211 -9.29 -21.50 -23.32
C ASP A 211 -7.97 -20.69 -23.25
N PRO A 212 -6.95 -21.21 -22.54
CA PRO A 212 -5.66 -20.54 -22.41
C PRO A 212 -4.90 -20.46 -23.74
N ASP A 213 -5.24 -21.29 -24.73
CA ASP A 213 -4.53 -21.32 -26.01
C ASP A 213 -4.86 -20.11 -26.88
N THR A 214 -6.09 -19.59 -26.78
CA THR A 214 -6.59 -18.44 -27.56
C THR A 214 -6.66 -17.15 -26.74
N ALA A 215 -6.56 -17.22 -25.42
CA ALA A 215 -6.58 -16.06 -24.54
C ALA A 215 -5.41 -15.08 -24.79
N ASN A 216 -5.68 -13.78 -24.60
CA ASN A 216 -4.65 -12.75 -24.60
C ASN A 216 -3.77 -12.90 -23.34
N MET A 217 -2.49 -13.19 -23.54
CA MET A 217 -1.50 -13.38 -22.48
C MET A 217 -1.34 -12.18 -21.54
N GLU A 218 -1.48 -10.95 -22.04
CA GLU A 218 -1.35 -9.74 -21.21
C GLU A 218 -2.52 -9.63 -20.23
N SER A 219 -3.76 -9.76 -20.73
CA SER A 219 -4.97 -9.74 -19.90
C SER A 219 -5.02 -10.91 -18.92
N LEU A 220 -4.58 -12.09 -19.35
CA LEU A 220 -4.47 -13.28 -18.51
C LEU A 220 -3.45 -13.05 -17.38
N THR A 221 -2.30 -12.47 -17.69
CA THR A 221 -1.25 -12.15 -16.70
C THR A 221 -1.74 -11.16 -15.65
N VAL A 222 -2.48 -10.12 -16.07
CA VAL A 222 -3.08 -9.14 -15.14
C VAL A 222 -4.05 -9.84 -14.18
N SER A 223 -4.90 -10.73 -14.71
CA SER A 223 -5.90 -11.46 -13.92
C SER A 223 -5.27 -12.47 -12.94
N ILE A 224 -4.19 -13.14 -13.35
CA ILE A 224 -3.41 -14.03 -12.48
C ILE A 224 -2.69 -13.22 -11.38
N LYS A 225 -2.18 -12.03 -11.71
CA LYS A 225 -1.51 -11.15 -10.74
C LYS A 225 -2.48 -10.60 -9.70
N SER A 226 -3.69 -10.23 -10.08
CA SER A 226 -4.70 -9.71 -9.16
C SER A 226 -5.33 -10.78 -8.26
N ALA A 227 -5.24 -12.06 -8.66
CA ALA A 227 -5.83 -13.15 -7.88
C ALA A 227 -5.00 -13.59 -6.66
N GLN A 228 -5.71 -13.95 -5.59
CA GLN A 228 -5.10 -14.45 -4.34
C GLN A 228 -4.70 -15.93 -4.44
N VAL A 229 -5.59 -16.76 -5.00
CA VAL A 229 -5.36 -18.19 -5.22
C VAL A 229 -5.64 -18.52 -6.69
N ILE A 230 -4.75 -19.32 -7.29
CA ILE A 230 -4.93 -19.82 -8.65
C ILE A 230 -5.33 -21.29 -8.56
N VAL A 231 -6.46 -21.64 -9.18
CA VAL A 231 -6.95 -23.03 -9.27
C VAL A 231 -6.79 -23.47 -10.72
N VAL A 232 -6.03 -24.53 -10.97
CA VAL A 232 -5.83 -25.07 -12.33
C VAL A 232 -6.43 -26.45 -12.41
N ALA A 233 -7.39 -26.62 -13.32
CA ALA A 233 -7.92 -27.91 -13.71
C ALA A 233 -6.96 -28.58 -14.69
N ILE A 234 -6.14 -29.50 -14.19
CA ILE A 234 -5.11 -30.20 -14.95
C ILE A 234 -5.66 -31.51 -15.50
N SER A 235 -5.41 -31.74 -16.78
CA SER A 235 -5.82 -32.92 -17.55
C SER A 235 -4.79 -33.25 -18.62
N ASP A 236 -4.96 -34.39 -19.28
CA ASP A 236 -4.11 -34.78 -20.40
C ASP A 236 -4.23 -33.80 -21.57
N GLU A 237 -5.44 -33.29 -21.83
CA GLU A 237 -5.75 -32.31 -22.87
C GLU A 237 -5.14 -30.94 -22.56
N PHE A 238 -5.18 -30.53 -21.29
CA PHE A 238 -4.57 -29.27 -20.84
C PHE A 238 -3.05 -29.32 -21.01
N VAL A 239 -2.42 -30.40 -20.53
CA VAL A 239 -0.97 -30.56 -20.59
C VAL A 239 -0.48 -30.82 -22.02
N ALA A 240 -1.34 -31.26 -22.95
CA ALA A 240 -0.96 -31.44 -24.35
C ALA A 240 -0.50 -30.12 -25.02
N SER A 241 -1.08 -28.98 -24.63
CA SER A 241 -0.69 -27.67 -25.17
C SER A 241 0.60 -27.13 -24.55
N GLN A 242 1.52 -26.64 -25.39
CA GLN A 242 2.74 -25.97 -24.93
C GLN A 242 2.42 -24.68 -24.15
N LYS A 243 1.45 -23.87 -24.62
CA LYS A 243 1.09 -22.62 -23.94
C LYS A 243 0.56 -22.88 -22.52
N CYS A 244 -0.25 -23.91 -22.36
CA CYS A 244 -0.79 -24.31 -21.07
C CYS A 244 0.31 -24.80 -20.11
N ARG A 245 1.30 -25.54 -20.60
CA ARG A 245 2.50 -25.93 -19.82
C ARG A 245 3.30 -24.71 -19.38
N ASP A 246 3.59 -23.80 -20.31
CA ASP A 246 4.36 -22.59 -20.04
C ASP A 246 3.64 -21.68 -19.04
N LEU A 247 2.30 -21.63 -19.10
CA LEU A 247 1.47 -20.86 -18.16
C LEU A 247 1.59 -21.37 -16.72
N ILE A 248 1.52 -22.69 -16.51
CA ILE A 248 1.71 -23.29 -15.18
C ILE A 248 3.11 -22.99 -14.64
N ILE A 249 4.14 -23.15 -15.50
CA ILE A 249 5.53 -22.87 -15.15
C ILE A 249 5.67 -21.39 -14.75
N PHE A 250 5.11 -20.47 -15.52
CA PHE A 250 5.12 -19.03 -15.24
C PHE A 250 4.44 -18.69 -13.89
N ILE A 251 3.26 -19.26 -13.62
CA ILE A 251 2.54 -19.05 -12.35
C ILE A 251 3.38 -19.51 -11.15
N LYS A 252 4.01 -20.69 -11.25
CA LYS A 252 4.75 -21.31 -10.14
C LYS A 252 6.15 -20.73 -9.95
N GLN A 253 6.94 -20.67 -11.03
CA GLN A 253 8.37 -20.33 -10.97
C GLN A 253 8.64 -18.83 -11.11
N THR A 254 7.79 -18.07 -11.82
CA THR A 254 8.01 -16.64 -12.03
C THR A 254 7.18 -15.77 -11.10
N LEU A 255 5.88 -16.09 -10.92
CA LEU A 255 4.99 -15.30 -10.08
C LEU A 255 4.88 -15.79 -8.63
N HIS A 256 5.34 -17.02 -8.34
CA HIS A 256 5.27 -17.65 -7.01
C HIS A 256 3.89 -17.56 -6.36
N LYS A 257 2.82 -17.73 -7.15
CA LYS A 257 1.44 -17.64 -6.68
C LYS A 257 1.00 -18.90 -5.94
N ASN A 258 0.04 -18.74 -5.04
CA ASN A 258 -0.61 -19.86 -4.35
C ASN A 258 -1.44 -20.68 -5.35
N LEU A 259 -0.88 -21.80 -5.78
CA LEU A 259 -1.46 -22.68 -6.79
C LEU A 259 -2.19 -23.86 -6.12
N VAL A 260 -3.39 -24.18 -6.57
CA VAL A 260 -4.13 -25.40 -6.22
C VAL A 260 -4.41 -26.16 -7.51
N LEU A 261 -3.99 -27.43 -7.54
CA LEU A 261 -4.13 -28.26 -8.72
C LEU A 261 -5.30 -29.22 -8.55
N VAL A 262 -6.17 -29.24 -9.55
CA VAL A 262 -7.37 -30.08 -9.59
C VAL A 262 -7.25 -31.03 -10.76
N ALA A 263 -7.04 -32.31 -10.49
CA ALA A 263 -6.91 -33.30 -11.55
C ALA A 263 -8.29 -33.71 -12.05
N ILE A 264 -8.56 -33.48 -13.34
CA ILE A 264 -9.79 -33.82 -14.04
C ILE A 264 -9.49 -34.67 -15.29
N GLY A 265 -10.52 -35.28 -15.87
CA GLY A 265 -10.40 -36.16 -17.04
C GLY A 265 -10.43 -37.64 -16.67
N SER A 266 -10.43 -38.49 -17.71
CA SER A 266 -10.51 -39.95 -17.58
C SER A 266 -9.16 -40.60 -17.27
N THR A 267 -8.06 -39.94 -17.63
CA THR A 267 -6.68 -40.45 -17.50
C THR A 267 -5.77 -39.41 -16.83
N LEU A 268 -4.65 -39.89 -16.27
CA LEU A 268 -3.63 -39.07 -15.60
C LEU A 268 -2.25 -39.23 -16.28
N SER A 269 -2.23 -39.47 -17.60
CA SER A 269 -0.99 -39.74 -18.33
C SER A 269 -0.02 -38.55 -18.34
N TRP A 270 -0.53 -37.34 -18.10
CA TRP A 270 0.25 -36.13 -17.90
C TRP A 270 1.24 -36.21 -16.73
N GLN A 271 1.02 -37.11 -15.76
CA GLN A 271 1.94 -37.33 -14.63
C GLN A 271 3.27 -37.97 -15.07
N GLU A 272 3.29 -38.66 -16.20
CA GLU A 272 4.50 -39.29 -16.74
C GLU A 272 5.34 -38.29 -17.58
N LYS A 273 4.82 -37.08 -17.81
CA LYS A 273 5.51 -36.03 -18.57
C LYS A 273 6.36 -35.14 -17.66
N ASP A 274 7.32 -34.43 -18.26
CA ASP A 274 8.27 -33.55 -17.59
C ASP A 274 7.61 -32.45 -16.72
N ILE A 275 6.35 -32.10 -16.99
CA ILE A 275 5.59 -31.14 -16.17
C ILE A 275 5.44 -31.61 -14.71
N ASN A 276 5.44 -32.93 -14.47
CA ASN A 276 5.32 -33.49 -13.14
C ASN A 276 6.56 -33.17 -12.28
N LEU A 277 7.74 -33.00 -12.88
CA LEU A 277 8.94 -32.54 -12.16
C LEU A 277 8.75 -31.13 -11.60
N VAL A 278 8.02 -30.27 -12.32
CA VAL A 278 7.70 -28.91 -11.87
C VAL A 278 6.62 -28.92 -10.78
N LEU A 279 5.73 -29.92 -10.78
CA LEU A 279 4.58 -30.01 -9.87
C LEU A 279 4.76 -31.00 -8.72
N ALA A 280 5.95 -31.59 -8.56
CA ALA A 280 6.22 -32.69 -7.63
C ALA A 280 5.87 -32.39 -6.16
N ASP A 281 6.02 -31.13 -5.73
CA ASP A 281 5.71 -30.70 -4.36
C ASP A 281 4.25 -30.29 -4.13
N GLU A 282 3.39 -30.35 -5.15
CA GLU A 282 2.00 -29.92 -5.05
C GLU A 282 1.04 -31.06 -4.70
N VAL A 283 0.09 -30.77 -3.82
CA VAL A 283 -1.01 -31.68 -3.51
C VAL A 283 -2.13 -31.48 -4.54
N PHE A 284 -2.58 -32.58 -5.14
CA PHE A 284 -3.63 -32.59 -6.16
C PHE A 284 -4.98 -33.03 -5.57
N VAL A 285 -6.03 -32.25 -5.80
CA VAL A 285 -7.40 -32.71 -5.55
C VAL A 285 -7.86 -33.51 -6.77
N LYS A 286 -8.02 -34.82 -6.61
CA LYS A 286 -8.42 -35.72 -7.70
C LYS A 286 -9.94 -35.72 -7.87
N LEU A 287 -10.43 -35.01 -8.88
CA LEU A 287 -11.83 -34.97 -9.32
C LEU A 287 -12.05 -35.81 -10.60
N THR A 288 -11.45 -37.00 -10.65
CA THR A 288 -11.59 -37.91 -11.79
C THR A 288 -12.78 -38.87 -11.65
N GLN A 289 -13.32 -39.04 -10.44
CA GLN A 289 -14.43 -39.96 -10.13
C GLN A 289 -15.66 -39.20 -9.66
N ILE A 290 -16.76 -39.31 -10.41
CA ILE A 290 -18.02 -38.60 -10.10
C ILE A 290 -18.61 -39.03 -8.76
N GLU A 291 -18.52 -40.32 -8.41
CA GLU A 291 -19.01 -40.86 -7.13
C GLU A 291 -18.39 -40.17 -5.90
N ARG A 292 -17.16 -39.66 -6.04
CA ARG A 292 -16.41 -38.99 -4.95
C ARG A 292 -16.46 -37.47 -5.04
N TYR A 293 -17.13 -36.92 -6.05
CA TYR A 293 -17.16 -35.49 -6.34
C TYR A 293 -17.56 -34.66 -5.11
N GLY A 294 -18.65 -35.03 -4.43
CA GLY A 294 -19.12 -34.32 -3.23
C GLY A 294 -18.07 -34.23 -2.11
N SER A 295 -17.33 -35.30 -1.84
CA SER A 295 -16.26 -35.25 -0.82
C SER A 295 -15.04 -34.44 -1.28
N LYS A 296 -14.72 -34.51 -2.57
CA LYS A 296 -13.52 -33.89 -3.15
C LYS A 296 -13.70 -32.41 -3.45
N ILE A 297 -14.92 -31.94 -3.72
CA ILE A 297 -15.20 -30.51 -3.84
C ILE A 297 -15.06 -29.82 -2.48
N HIS A 298 -15.43 -30.48 -1.38
CA HIS A 298 -15.17 -29.97 -0.03
C HIS A 298 -13.67 -29.87 0.25
N GLU A 299 -12.88 -30.89 -0.11
CA GLU A 299 -11.41 -30.86 -0.01
C GLU A 299 -10.81 -29.71 -0.84
N LEU A 300 -11.35 -29.45 -2.04
CA LEU A 300 -10.94 -28.31 -2.87
C LEU A 300 -11.24 -26.97 -2.19
N ILE A 301 -12.45 -26.80 -1.65
CA ILE A 301 -12.84 -25.57 -0.96
C ILE A 301 -11.94 -25.35 0.27
N GLU A 302 -11.67 -26.39 1.05
CA GLU A 302 -10.77 -26.33 2.21
C GLU A 302 -9.33 -26.01 1.80
N ALA A 303 -8.83 -26.59 0.71
CA ALA A 303 -7.52 -26.27 0.15
C ALA A 303 -7.43 -24.80 -0.31
N ILE A 304 -8.49 -24.29 -0.97
CA ILE A 304 -8.58 -22.87 -1.36
C ILE A 304 -8.57 -21.99 -0.11
N GLN A 305 -9.34 -22.31 0.93
CA GLN A 305 -9.36 -21.54 2.18
C GLN A 305 -8.01 -21.56 2.90
N THR A 306 -7.36 -22.71 2.95
CA THR A 306 -6.03 -22.87 3.57
C THR A 306 -4.98 -22.06 2.81
N ARG A 307 -4.99 -22.07 1.47
CA ARG A 307 -4.06 -21.29 0.65
C ARG A 307 -4.44 -19.80 0.53
N LYS A 308 -5.70 -19.43 0.84
CA LYS A 308 -6.14 -18.04 1.03
C LYS A 308 -5.58 -17.42 2.30
N GLN A 309 -5.32 -18.21 3.34
CA GLN A 309 -4.67 -17.69 4.54
C GLN A 309 -3.27 -17.21 4.13
N LYS A 310 -3.13 -15.88 3.98
CA LYS A 310 -1.82 -15.22 3.91
C LYS A 310 -0.97 -15.89 4.99
N LYS A 311 0.27 -16.28 4.65
CA LYS A 311 1.31 -16.54 5.66
C LYS A 311 1.11 -15.45 6.71
N LYS A 312 0.66 -15.82 7.92
CA LYS A 312 0.49 -14.84 9.00
C LYS A 312 1.89 -14.32 9.23
N ILE A 313 2.21 -13.19 8.61
CA ILE A 313 3.32 -12.37 9.05
C ILE A 313 2.96 -12.12 10.50
N LEU A 314 3.73 -12.71 11.41
CA LEU A 314 3.47 -12.59 12.83
C LEU A 314 3.87 -11.16 13.16
N TYR A 315 2.88 -10.28 13.22
CA TYR A 315 3.14 -8.90 13.57
C TYR A 315 3.45 -8.86 15.07
N PRO A 316 4.55 -8.20 15.46
CA PRO A 316 4.95 -8.10 16.85
C PRO A 316 3.85 -7.44 17.69
N GLU A 317 3.58 -8.00 18.86
CA GLU A 317 2.50 -7.59 19.75
C GLU A 317 2.74 -6.23 20.41
N CYS A 318 4.00 -5.82 20.55
CA CYS A 318 4.40 -4.57 21.18
C CYS A 318 5.21 -3.70 20.20
N PHE A 319 4.73 -2.50 19.95
CA PHE A 319 5.49 -1.47 19.22
C PHE A 319 6.25 -0.59 20.20
N ILE A 320 7.55 -0.38 19.98
CA ILE A 320 8.38 0.50 20.80
C ILE A 320 8.79 1.72 19.96
N SER A 321 8.17 2.86 20.26
CA SER A 321 8.52 4.14 19.63
C SER A 321 9.54 4.88 20.52
N TYR A 322 10.62 5.39 19.93
CA TYR A 322 11.68 6.09 20.65
C TYR A 322 12.43 7.07 19.74
N CYS A 323 13.06 8.10 20.32
CA CYS A 323 13.98 8.94 19.57
C CYS A 323 15.38 8.33 19.59
N TRP A 324 16.09 8.32 18.45
CA TRP A 324 17.42 7.72 18.34
C TRP A 324 18.43 8.31 19.34
N ALA A 325 18.30 9.60 19.68
CA ALA A 325 19.13 10.28 20.66
C ALA A 325 19.00 9.70 22.08
N ASN A 326 17.95 8.92 22.37
CA ASN A 326 17.73 8.29 23.68
C ASN A 326 18.29 6.87 23.79
N SER A 327 18.89 6.29 22.73
CA SER A 327 19.51 4.97 22.78
C SER A 327 21.03 5.09 22.81
N LYS A 328 21.63 4.70 23.93
CA LYS A 328 23.10 4.66 24.09
C LYS A 328 23.72 3.73 23.05
N THR A 329 23.08 2.59 22.82
CA THR A 329 23.48 1.61 21.80
C THR A 329 23.46 2.21 20.38
N ALA A 330 22.50 3.09 20.06
CA ALA A 330 22.45 3.77 18.76
C ALA A 330 23.51 4.87 18.62
N VAL A 331 23.82 5.58 19.71
CA VAL A 331 24.88 6.60 19.75
C VAL A 331 26.26 5.96 19.60
N ASP A 332 26.51 4.83 20.27
CA ASP A 332 27.76 4.05 20.15
C ASP A 332 27.98 3.54 18.71
N LEU A 333 26.90 3.35 17.94
CA LEU A 333 26.91 2.98 16.52
C LEU A 333 26.99 4.18 15.55
N GLY A 334 27.16 5.41 16.06
CA GLY A 334 27.41 6.62 15.27
C GLY A 334 26.22 7.58 15.09
N SER A 335 25.13 7.40 15.85
CA SER A 335 23.98 8.32 15.80
C SER A 335 24.25 9.63 16.55
N ALA A 336 23.69 10.75 16.07
CA ALA A 336 23.81 12.05 16.72
C ALA A 336 23.13 12.05 18.11
N THR A 337 23.83 12.56 19.13
CA THR A 337 23.34 12.69 20.50
C THR A 337 23.26 14.16 20.92
N LYS A 338 22.39 14.47 21.89
CA LYS A 338 22.28 15.78 22.54
C LYS A 338 22.60 15.63 24.02
N GLU A 339 23.11 16.71 24.62
CA GLU A 339 23.36 16.77 26.06
C GLU A 339 22.02 16.58 26.82
N GLY A 340 21.98 15.59 27.72
CA GLY A 340 20.77 15.24 28.48
C GLY A 340 19.83 14.21 27.82
N ALA A 341 20.05 13.85 26.55
CA ALA A 341 19.20 12.90 25.82
C ALA A 341 19.38 11.44 26.28
N LEU A 342 20.58 11.09 26.77
CA LEU A 342 20.88 9.75 27.26
C LEU A 342 20.48 9.62 28.73
N GLY A 343 19.45 8.83 28.99
CA GLY A 343 19.00 8.46 30.34
C GLY A 343 19.52 7.10 30.78
N TRP A 344 19.00 6.60 31.91
CA TRP A 344 19.36 5.28 32.46
C TRP A 344 18.71 4.12 31.69
N GLY A 345 17.56 4.34 31.06
CA GLY A 345 16.86 3.35 30.25
C GLY A 345 17.18 3.48 28.75
N ASP A 346 17.70 2.43 28.14
CA ASP A 346 17.92 2.35 26.68
C ASP A 346 16.72 1.61 26.02
N PRO A 347 16.00 2.24 25.07
CA PRO A 347 14.87 1.62 24.36
C PRO A 347 15.19 0.27 23.72
N ARG A 348 16.44 0.04 23.27
CA ARG A 348 16.85 -1.24 22.70
C ARG A 348 16.98 -2.34 23.76
N LYS A 349 17.43 -2.00 24.96
CA LYS A 349 17.46 -2.95 26.09
C LYS A 349 16.06 -3.26 26.61
N ILE A 350 15.14 -2.28 26.56
CA ILE A 350 13.72 -2.50 26.87
C ILE A 350 13.15 -3.55 25.91
N LYS A 351 13.43 -3.45 24.61
CA LYS A 351 13.05 -4.47 23.63
C LYS A 351 13.58 -5.85 24.00
N GLU A 352 14.89 -5.99 24.20
CA GLU A 352 15.53 -7.27 24.52
C GLU A 352 14.89 -7.92 25.76
N LEU A 353 14.61 -7.12 26.78
CA LEU A 353 13.98 -7.58 28.01
C LEU A 353 12.53 -8.04 27.78
N LEU A 354 11.75 -7.30 27.00
CA LEU A 354 10.38 -7.70 26.65
C LEU A 354 10.36 -8.98 25.80
N GLN A 355 11.29 -9.10 24.84
CA GLN A 355 11.46 -10.31 24.02
C GLN A 355 11.88 -11.52 24.86
N SER A 356 12.77 -11.34 25.84
CA SER A 356 13.18 -12.41 26.77
C SER A 356 12.02 -12.93 27.63
N LYS A 357 10.98 -12.12 27.82
CA LYS A 357 9.74 -12.48 28.53
C LYS A 357 8.65 -13.02 27.61
N GLY A 358 8.97 -13.26 26.33
CA GLY A 358 8.04 -13.82 25.35
C GLY A 358 7.14 -12.79 24.65
N ILE A 359 7.36 -11.49 24.85
CA ILE A 359 6.60 -10.44 24.16
C ILE A 359 7.32 -10.10 22.87
N SER A 360 6.68 -10.39 21.73
CA SER A 360 7.21 -10.03 20.42
C SER A 360 7.20 -8.50 20.26
N CYS A 361 8.38 -7.91 20.14
CA CYS A 361 8.56 -6.46 20.09
C CYS A 361 9.20 -6.01 18.78
N TRP A 362 8.74 -4.86 18.27
CA TRP A 362 9.31 -4.18 17.13
C TRP A 362 9.81 -2.79 17.53
N LEU A 363 10.99 -2.46 17.01
CA LEU A 363 11.57 -1.12 17.04
C LEU A 363 11.59 -0.63 15.59
N ASP A 364 11.43 0.68 15.45
CA ASP A 364 11.44 1.52 14.23
C ASP A 364 12.68 1.35 13.30
N VAL A 365 13.45 0.26 13.41
CA VAL A 365 14.68 0.01 12.65
C VAL A 365 14.68 -1.35 11.93
N GLU A 366 13.72 -2.26 12.18
CA GLU A 366 13.87 -3.67 11.77
C GLU A 366 13.02 -4.19 10.59
N GLN A 367 12.24 -3.37 9.90
CA GLN A 367 11.73 -3.71 8.56
C GLN A 367 11.77 -2.48 7.65
N MET A 368 12.96 -2.18 7.12
CA MET A 368 13.07 -1.31 5.94
C MET A 368 12.75 -2.16 4.70
N GLY A 369 11.46 -2.32 4.38
CA GLY A 369 11.00 -3.24 3.34
C GLY A 369 10.15 -2.57 2.26
N GLN A 370 10.79 -2.18 1.14
CA GLN A 370 10.24 -2.00 -0.23
C GLN A 370 9.01 -1.11 -0.50
N GLU A 371 8.11 -0.84 0.45
CA GLU A 371 6.98 0.07 0.32
C GLU A 371 7.22 1.32 1.22
N GLY A 372 6.40 2.36 1.10
CA GLY A 372 6.73 3.66 1.71
C GLY A 372 6.92 3.57 3.22
N PHE A 373 7.89 4.33 3.77
CA PHE A 373 8.23 4.45 5.21
C PHE A 373 7.02 4.52 6.15
N PHE A 374 5.88 5.03 5.68
CA PHE A 374 4.65 5.22 6.46
C PHE A 374 3.61 4.11 6.31
N GLU A 375 3.60 3.37 5.18
CA GLU A 375 2.68 2.24 4.97
C GLU A 375 3.08 1.08 5.88
N ASP A 376 4.38 0.79 5.98
CA ASP A 376 4.93 -0.24 6.88
C ASP A 376 4.70 0.11 8.36
N ILE A 377 4.87 1.38 8.74
CA ILE A 377 4.64 1.86 10.11
C ILE A 377 3.15 1.79 10.46
N ALA A 378 2.25 2.21 9.57
CA ALA A 378 0.80 2.13 9.79
C ALA A 378 0.29 0.68 9.84
N GLU A 379 0.83 -0.21 8.99
CA GLU A 379 0.55 -1.65 8.99
C GLU A 379 1.02 -2.31 10.28
N GLY A 380 2.24 -1.97 10.74
CA GLY A 380 2.86 -2.47 11.96
C GLY A 380 2.15 -1.98 13.23
N LEU A 381 1.88 -0.68 13.33
CA LEU A 381 1.15 -0.07 14.45
C LEU A 381 -0.27 -0.64 14.57
N ARG A 382 -1.02 -0.79 13.47
CA ARG A 382 -2.39 -1.33 13.47
C ARG A 382 -2.49 -2.74 14.06
N LYS A 383 -1.43 -3.55 13.95
CA LYS A 383 -1.43 -4.95 14.40
C LYS A 383 -0.74 -5.13 15.76
N ALA A 384 -0.12 -4.08 16.29
CA ALA A 384 0.37 -4.04 17.65
C ALA A 384 -0.81 -3.99 18.64
N LYS A 385 -0.72 -4.77 19.71
CA LYS A 385 -1.71 -4.78 20.80
C LYS A 385 -1.46 -3.68 21.81
N VAL A 386 -0.20 -3.25 21.93
CA VAL A 386 0.25 -2.22 22.86
C VAL A 386 1.39 -1.42 22.24
N MET A 387 1.45 -0.12 22.53
CA MET A 387 2.59 0.73 22.23
C MET A 387 3.33 1.08 23.52
N VAL A 388 4.66 0.96 23.52
CA VAL A 388 5.54 1.52 24.54
C VAL A 388 6.24 2.75 23.95
N ALA A 389 5.81 3.93 24.37
CA ALA A 389 6.43 5.18 23.95
C ALA A 389 7.54 5.57 24.92
N CYS A 390 8.78 5.54 24.43
CA CYS A 390 9.96 5.98 25.18
C CYS A 390 10.05 7.51 25.14
N VAL A 391 9.33 8.18 26.04
CA VAL A 391 9.15 9.64 26.03
C VAL A 391 10.30 10.37 26.71
N SER A 392 10.75 11.44 26.08
CA SER A 392 11.83 12.34 26.50
C SER A 392 11.61 13.71 25.88
N ASP A 393 12.42 14.70 26.27
CA ASP A 393 12.40 16.01 25.62
C ASP A 393 12.75 15.92 24.13
N GLU A 394 13.66 15.03 23.74
CA GLU A 394 14.02 14.79 22.34
C GLU A 394 12.88 14.12 21.57
N TYR A 395 12.19 13.17 22.20
CA TYR A 395 11.01 12.51 21.64
C TYR A 395 9.89 13.54 21.39
N ALA A 396 9.58 14.36 22.38
CA ALA A 396 8.58 15.41 22.26
C ALA A 396 8.97 16.52 21.28
N ASN A 397 10.27 16.75 21.05
CA ASN A 397 10.74 17.73 20.06
C ASN A 397 10.86 17.14 18.63
N SER A 398 10.89 15.82 18.50
CA SER A 398 11.01 15.13 17.21
C SER A 398 9.67 15.11 16.48
N LYS A 399 9.62 15.71 15.28
CA LYS A 399 8.40 15.71 14.44
C LYS A 399 7.94 14.29 14.09
N ASN A 400 8.88 13.38 13.79
CA ASN A 400 8.56 11.99 13.46
C ASN A 400 7.95 11.25 14.65
N CYS A 401 8.59 11.36 15.83
CA CYS A 401 8.10 10.69 17.05
C CYS A 401 6.72 11.22 17.47
N ARG A 402 6.50 12.53 17.37
CA ARG A 402 5.18 13.13 17.62
C ARG A 402 4.11 12.63 16.67
N MET A 403 4.44 12.51 15.38
CA MET A 403 3.51 12.00 14.37
C MET A 403 3.14 10.54 14.63
N GLU A 404 4.12 9.66 14.87
CA GLU A 404 3.88 8.25 15.23
C GLU A 404 3.03 8.11 16.49
N PHE A 405 3.38 8.87 17.53
CA PHE A 405 2.68 8.86 18.80
C PHE A 405 1.22 9.30 18.64
N ARG A 406 1.00 10.41 17.93
CA ARG A 406 -0.34 10.94 17.67
C ARG A 406 -1.18 9.97 16.86
N PHE A 407 -0.61 9.37 15.82
CA PHE A 407 -1.29 8.38 14.99
C PHE A 407 -1.68 7.13 15.79
N ALA A 408 -0.78 6.62 16.63
CA ALA A 408 -1.04 5.45 17.47
C ALA A 408 -2.13 5.72 18.53
N VAL A 409 -2.06 6.85 19.22
CA VAL A 409 -2.94 7.20 20.35
C VAL A 409 -4.28 7.75 19.88
N THR A 410 -4.27 8.69 18.94
CA THR A 410 -5.46 9.45 18.52
C THR A 410 -6.24 8.70 17.45
N THR A 411 -5.55 8.21 16.42
CA THR A 411 -6.19 7.60 15.24
C THR A 411 -6.48 6.12 15.45
N LEU A 412 -5.48 5.36 15.92
CA LEU A 412 -5.60 3.91 16.10
C LEU A 412 -6.09 3.51 17.51
N LYS A 413 -6.05 4.43 18.49
CA LYS A 413 -6.46 4.19 19.88
C LYS A 413 -5.77 2.98 20.51
N ILE A 414 -4.50 2.77 20.18
CA ILE A 414 -3.72 1.65 20.71
C ILE A 414 -3.45 1.92 22.21
N PRO A 415 -3.64 0.93 23.09
CA PRO A 415 -3.21 1.02 24.48
C PRO A 415 -1.74 1.42 24.56
N THR A 416 -1.45 2.57 25.19
CA THR A 416 -0.12 3.18 25.16
C THR A 416 0.46 3.27 26.57
N ILE A 417 1.67 2.77 26.74
CA ILE A 417 2.45 2.84 27.98
C ILE A 417 3.57 3.85 27.78
N LEU A 418 3.62 4.87 28.64
CA LEU A 418 4.70 5.85 28.65
C LEU A 418 5.88 5.32 29.46
N ALA A 419 7.02 5.14 28.81
CA ALA A 419 8.30 4.85 29.44
C ALA A 419 9.16 6.12 29.38
N VAL A 420 9.33 6.80 30.50
CA VAL A 420 10.13 8.04 30.54
C VAL A 420 11.61 7.68 30.42
N VAL A 421 12.27 8.23 29.40
CA VAL A 421 13.70 8.07 29.12
C VAL A 421 14.37 9.45 28.98
N GLY A 422 15.70 9.48 29.00
CA GLY A 422 16.46 10.74 29.05
C GLY A 422 16.50 11.35 30.46
N THR A 423 16.90 12.62 30.54
CA THR A 423 17.04 13.35 31.83
C THR A 423 16.13 14.58 31.95
N GLY A 424 15.49 15.00 30.85
CA GLY A 424 14.60 16.17 30.80
C GLY A 424 13.13 15.83 31.08
N TYR A 425 12.37 16.85 31.51
CA TYR A 425 10.93 16.76 31.84
C TYR A 425 10.07 17.77 31.07
N ASN A 426 10.62 18.49 30.08
CA ASN A 426 9.85 19.44 29.29
C ASN A 426 8.77 18.76 28.42
N TRP A 427 8.95 17.49 28.08
CA TRP A 427 7.95 16.68 27.37
C TRP A 427 6.60 16.60 28.11
N GLU A 428 6.57 16.75 29.44
CA GLU A 428 5.32 16.80 30.22
C GLU A 428 4.45 18.01 29.87
N ARG A 429 5.04 19.06 29.29
CA ARG A 429 4.32 20.26 28.84
C ARG A 429 3.99 20.21 27.34
N SER A 430 4.27 19.08 26.68
CA SER A 430 4.06 18.90 25.25
C SER A 430 2.76 18.14 24.95
N GLU A 431 2.36 18.13 23.69
CA GLU A 431 1.21 17.36 23.19
C GLU A 431 1.24 15.87 23.57
N VAL A 432 2.44 15.29 23.73
CA VAL A 432 2.61 13.87 24.12
C VAL A 432 1.95 13.58 25.47
N ARG A 433 2.04 14.52 26.42
CA ARG A 433 1.39 14.40 27.74
C ARG A 433 -0.10 14.69 27.67
N PHE A 434 -0.52 15.67 26.87
CA PHE A 434 -1.93 16.04 26.76
C PHE A 434 -2.78 14.96 26.07
N GLN A 435 -2.17 14.16 25.19
CA GLN A 435 -2.87 13.10 24.45
C GLN A 435 -2.98 11.77 25.22
N THR A 436 -2.35 11.65 26.39
CA THR A 436 -2.32 10.40 27.20
C THR A 436 -3.14 10.46 28.50
N VAL A 437 -3.83 11.58 28.75
CA VAL A 437 -4.81 11.76 29.82
C VAL A 437 -6.20 11.63 29.23
#